data_AF-A0AAQ4EB11-F1
#
_entry.id   AF-A0AAQ4EB11-F1
#
_cell.length_a   1.000
_cell.length_b   1.000
_cell.length_c   1.000
_cell.angle_alpha   90.00
_cell.angle_beta   90.00
_cell.angle_gamma   90.00
#
_symmetry.space_group_name_H-M   'P 1'
#
loop_
_entity.id
_entity.type
_entity.pdbx_description
1 polymer ?
#
loop_
_entity_poly.entity_id
_entity_poly.type
_entity_poly.pdbx_seq_one_letter_code
_entity_poly.pdbx_strand_id
1 'polypeptide(L)'
;MHAKPRFLVIHQLPHLVPKLRARDWVDALQSAFNAKPPLSEEDTLIVTNGYLLDAMRVIFASYSAREVTFLAVWWLIQYLGPMTSNSVRQLFIKHPLSAFLFPLACGMYAALVYTVLFSGADNSIMIKAQRLVVSGLLTNVHKTALTEVAAWSTLDIRAVRAVATQLQNSSTVIWTPEEYMTNTSLEVLYGRDYPTARSFFDHWRLSREQLQKSLGSEEYQASLRLFRLQSAHLAAYNPTTNVVSVAVAALAAPYYADEGTDAMAYGGLGFMYAMQLVRTINALTVLLSDDMAQTPWNPVSSALDPGEGNTQNISTPGRALWELGRCSADVTSSGNVTALFPLLPALKIAHAAYLRFRREDRDLRLPGLEEYSAEQVFFLSACHVTCWERGDQHRLSPECTEALRNFEPFAKAFSCPAGSPMNPEQKCAFL
;
A
#
# COMPACT_ATOMS: atom_id res chain seq x y z
N MET A 1 14.33 -1.86 12.68
CA MET A 1 14.82 -3.10 12.04
C MET A 1 13.74 -4.19 12.13
N HIS A 2 12.99 -4.49 11.07
CA HIS A 2 12.10 -5.67 11.05
C HIS A 2 12.89 -6.89 10.59
N ALA A 3 12.82 -8.00 11.35
CA ALA A 3 13.50 -9.24 11.02
C ALA A 3 12.88 -9.85 9.75
N LYS A 4 13.71 -10.43 8.88
CA LYS A 4 13.26 -11.11 7.65
C LYS A 4 12.18 -12.16 7.98
N PRO A 5 11.14 -12.32 7.13
CA PRO A 5 10.19 -13.41 7.27
C PRO A 5 10.93 -14.75 7.27
N ARG A 6 10.57 -15.66 8.18
CA ARG A 6 11.17 -16.99 8.30
C ARG A 6 10.11 -18.06 8.09
N PHE A 7 10.41 -19.05 7.24
CA PHE A 7 9.63 -20.27 7.17
C PHE A 7 10.05 -21.16 8.33
N LEU A 8 9.10 -21.50 9.21
CA LEU A 8 9.34 -22.35 10.36
C LEU A 8 8.28 -23.44 10.40
N VAL A 9 8.71 -24.67 10.65
CA VAL A 9 7.79 -25.78 10.88
C VAL A 9 7.24 -25.67 12.31
N ILE A 10 5.96 -25.97 12.55
CA ILE A 10 5.33 -25.77 13.88
C ILE A 10 6.10 -26.47 15.00
N HIS A 11 6.62 -27.68 14.76
CA HIS A 11 7.42 -28.42 15.74
C HIS A 11 8.70 -27.68 16.19
N GLN A 12 9.17 -26.68 15.43
CA GLN A 12 10.37 -25.89 15.74
C GLN A 12 10.06 -24.69 16.65
N LEU A 13 8.81 -24.24 16.74
CA LEU A 13 8.42 -23.08 17.54
C LEU A 13 8.74 -23.20 19.04
N PRO A 14 8.65 -24.39 19.68
CA PRO A 14 9.09 -24.56 21.07
C PRO A 14 10.57 -24.20 21.30
N HIS A 15 11.44 -24.29 20.29
CA HIS A 15 12.82 -23.82 20.45
C HIS A 15 12.92 -22.30 20.64
N LEU A 16 11.97 -21.55 20.07
CA LEU A 16 11.89 -20.09 20.18
C LEU A 16 11.05 -19.66 21.39
N VAL A 17 10.03 -20.42 21.77
CA VAL A 17 9.16 -20.12 22.91
C VAL A 17 9.02 -21.39 23.78
N PRO A 18 10.02 -21.70 24.63
CA PRO A 18 10.12 -23.01 25.32
C PRO A 18 9.00 -23.35 26.30
N LYS A 19 8.19 -22.37 26.69
CA LYS A 19 7.04 -22.57 27.58
C LYS A 19 5.80 -23.12 26.86
N LEU A 20 5.78 -23.12 25.53
CA LEU A 20 4.70 -23.67 24.72
C LEU A 20 5.19 -24.90 23.96
N ARG A 21 4.42 -25.99 23.97
CA ARG A 21 4.69 -27.19 23.17
C ARG A 21 4.14 -27.00 21.76
N ALA A 22 4.62 -27.81 20.81
CA ALA A 22 4.15 -27.78 19.43
C ALA A 22 2.62 -27.95 19.32
N ARG A 23 2.05 -28.92 20.03
CA ARG A 23 0.58 -29.06 20.15
C ARG A 23 -0.15 -27.80 20.64
N ASP A 24 0.42 -27.03 21.57
CA ASP A 24 -0.24 -25.83 22.09
C ASP A 24 -0.33 -24.75 20.98
N TRP A 25 0.65 -24.72 20.06
CA TRP A 25 0.60 -23.89 18.85
C TRP A 25 -0.43 -24.41 17.85
N VAL A 26 -0.45 -25.72 17.58
CA VAL A 26 -1.45 -26.34 16.69
C VAL A 26 -2.85 -26.01 17.17
N ASP A 27 -3.14 -26.24 18.46
CA ASP A 27 -4.46 -25.98 19.05
C ASP A 27 -4.84 -24.49 18.94
N ALA A 28 -3.93 -23.58 19.26
CA ALA A 28 -4.17 -22.14 19.17
C ALA A 28 -4.42 -21.68 17.73
N LEU A 29 -3.60 -22.13 16.78
CA LEU A 29 -3.73 -21.78 15.35
C LEU A 29 -4.97 -22.42 14.73
N GLN A 30 -5.27 -23.67 15.05
CA GLN A 30 -6.49 -24.35 14.62
C GLN A 30 -7.72 -23.62 15.16
N SER A 31 -7.71 -23.21 16.43
CA SER A 31 -8.79 -22.44 17.04
C SER A 31 -8.92 -21.03 16.47
N ALA A 32 -7.83 -20.42 16.00
CA ALA A 32 -7.83 -19.06 15.46
C ALA A 32 -8.23 -19.03 13.98
N PHE A 33 -7.77 -19.99 13.18
CA PHE A 33 -7.97 -19.99 11.73
C PHE A 33 -9.01 -20.99 11.23
N ASN A 34 -9.48 -21.91 12.09
CA ASN A 34 -10.38 -23.00 11.70
C ASN A 34 -9.91 -23.71 10.42
N ALA A 35 -8.59 -23.96 10.34
CA ALA A 35 -7.91 -24.42 9.13
C ALA A 35 -8.49 -25.75 8.62
N LYS A 36 -8.57 -25.87 7.29
CA LYS A 36 -9.04 -27.06 6.57
C LYS A 36 -8.05 -27.37 5.43
N PRO A 37 -7.38 -28.54 5.43
CA PRO A 37 -7.40 -29.59 6.45
C PRO A 37 -6.87 -29.11 7.81
N PRO A 38 -7.15 -29.84 8.92
CA PRO A 38 -6.64 -29.50 10.24
C PRO A 38 -5.11 -29.41 10.25
N LEU A 39 -4.58 -28.47 11.03
CA LEU A 39 -3.14 -28.26 11.15
C LEU A 39 -2.46 -29.42 11.88
N SER A 40 -1.21 -29.68 11.51
CA SER A 40 -0.31 -30.64 12.12
C SER A 40 0.99 -29.98 12.59
N GLU A 41 1.77 -30.66 13.42
CA GLU A 41 3.07 -30.14 13.86
C GLU A 41 4.11 -30.02 12.72
N GLU A 42 3.85 -30.66 11.57
CA GLU A 42 4.69 -30.64 10.37
C GLU A 42 4.34 -29.51 9.40
N ASP A 43 3.28 -28.76 9.67
CA ASP A 43 2.91 -27.64 8.82
C ASP A 43 3.92 -26.48 8.95
N THR A 44 4.19 -25.85 7.82
CA THR A 44 5.11 -24.71 7.74
C THR A 44 4.35 -23.40 7.86
N LEU A 45 4.82 -22.54 8.76
CA LEU A 45 4.32 -21.19 8.95
C LEU A 45 5.31 -20.16 8.40
N ILE A 46 4.77 -19.02 7.96
CA ILE A 46 5.57 -17.84 7.63
C ILE A 46 5.54 -16.89 8.84
N VAL A 47 6.65 -16.79 9.56
CA VAL A 47 6.82 -15.85 10.66
C VAL A 47 7.29 -14.52 10.11
N THR A 48 6.39 -13.55 10.03
CA THR A 48 6.67 -12.21 9.47
C THR A 48 7.35 -11.26 10.45
N ASN A 49 7.29 -11.53 11.76
CA ASN A 49 7.93 -10.71 12.79
C ASN A 49 8.49 -11.57 13.93
N GLY A 50 9.76 -11.96 13.81
CA GLY A 50 10.45 -12.78 14.82
C GLY A 50 10.59 -12.12 16.20
N TYR A 51 10.66 -10.78 16.28
CA TYR A 51 10.76 -10.07 17.55
C TYR A 51 9.55 -10.31 18.46
N LEU A 52 8.37 -10.52 17.87
CA LEU A 52 7.17 -10.85 18.66
C LEU A 52 7.28 -12.22 19.31
N LEU A 53 7.94 -13.19 18.65
CA LEU A 53 8.20 -14.50 19.28
C LEU A 53 9.20 -14.37 20.43
N ASP A 54 10.24 -13.55 20.28
CA ASP A 54 11.18 -13.25 21.36
C ASP A 54 10.49 -12.55 22.54
N ALA A 55 9.61 -11.59 22.26
CA ALA A 55 8.81 -10.94 23.29
C ALA A 55 7.88 -11.93 24.00
N MET A 56 7.21 -12.83 23.25
CA MET A 56 6.39 -13.90 23.82
C MET A 56 7.21 -14.83 24.73
N ARG A 57 8.43 -15.20 24.31
CA ARG A 57 9.35 -15.99 25.13
C ARG A 57 9.64 -15.29 26.46
N VAL A 58 9.97 -14.01 26.44
CA VAL A 58 10.27 -13.22 27.65
C VAL A 58 9.03 -13.11 28.54
N ILE A 59 7.86 -12.83 27.97
CA ILE A 59 6.61 -12.69 28.71
C ILE A 59 6.25 -14.00 29.42
N PHE A 60 6.23 -15.13 28.72
CA PHE A 60 5.88 -16.42 29.32
C PHE A 60 6.94 -16.97 30.28
N ALA A 61 8.19 -16.51 30.17
CA ALA A 61 9.23 -16.84 31.14
C ALA A 61 9.15 -16.00 32.42
N SER A 62 8.67 -14.76 32.31
CA SER A 62 8.77 -13.76 33.39
C SER A 62 7.48 -13.60 34.19
N TYR A 63 6.32 -13.91 33.62
CA TYR A 63 5.02 -13.65 34.24
C TYR A 63 4.20 -14.93 34.39
N SER A 64 3.40 -14.98 35.45
CA SER A 64 2.45 -16.07 35.68
C SER A 64 1.31 -16.05 34.65
N ALA A 65 0.66 -17.20 34.44
CA ALA A 65 -0.49 -17.28 33.56
C ALA A 65 -1.57 -16.24 33.91
N ARG A 66 -1.80 -16.00 35.21
CA ARG A 66 -2.77 -15.02 35.70
C ARG A 66 -2.43 -13.59 35.28
N GLU A 67 -1.17 -13.19 35.40
CA GLU A 67 -0.72 -11.84 35.00
C GLU A 67 -0.82 -11.64 33.49
N VAL A 68 -0.45 -12.65 32.71
CA VAL A 68 -0.60 -12.60 31.25
C VAL A 68 -2.07 -12.54 30.85
N THR A 69 -2.95 -13.28 31.54
CA THR A 69 -4.40 -13.18 31.33
C THR A 69 -4.92 -11.78 31.66
N PHE A 70 -4.47 -11.14 32.75
CA PHE A 70 -4.86 -9.77 33.06
C PHE A 70 -4.42 -8.78 31.98
N LEU A 71 -3.22 -8.94 31.42
CA LEU A 71 -2.76 -8.11 30.30
C LEU A 71 -3.64 -8.32 29.05
N ALA A 72 -3.96 -9.57 28.71
CA ALA A 72 -4.81 -9.88 27.56
C ALA A 72 -6.24 -9.32 27.72
N VAL A 73 -6.83 -9.47 28.92
CA VAL A 73 -8.14 -8.89 29.25
C VAL A 73 -8.09 -7.37 29.22
N TRP A 74 -7.00 -6.77 29.69
CA TRP A 74 -6.82 -5.32 29.64
C TRP A 74 -6.76 -4.80 28.21
N TRP A 75 -6.06 -5.48 27.30
CA TRP A 75 -6.10 -5.15 25.88
C TRP A 75 -7.51 -5.24 25.31
N LEU A 76 -8.27 -6.29 25.63
CA LEU A 76 -9.67 -6.41 25.20
C LEU A 76 -10.52 -5.23 25.69
N ILE A 77 -10.33 -4.81 26.95
CA ILE A 77 -11.03 -3.64 27.52
C ILE A 77 -10.62 -2.35 26.80
N GLN A 78 -9.34 -2.15 26.49
CA GLN A 78 -8.88 -0.97 25.75
C GLN A 78 -9.47 -0.90 24.34
N TYR A 79 -9.51 -2.03 23.62
CA TYR A 79 -9.98 -2.07 22.24
C TYR A 79 -11.51 -2.02 22.12
N LEU A 80 -12.23 -2.77 22.96
CA LEU A 80 -13.69 -2.90 22.85
C LEU A 80 -14.46 -2.01 23.84
N GLY A 81 -13.87 -1.68 25.00
CA GLY A 81 -14.53 -0.92 26.06
C GLY A 81 -15.15 0.41 25.61
N PRO A 82 -14.46 1.26 24.82
CA PRO A 82 -15.03 2.50 24.31
C PRO A 82 -16.30 2.30 23.44
N MET A 83 -16.49 1.11 22.90
CA MET A 83 -17.63 0.76 22.04
C MET A 83 -18.82 0.20 22.83
N THR A 84 -18.66 -0.13 24.13
CA THR A 84 -19.74 -0.77 24.92
C THR A 84 -20.64 0.20 25.66
N SER A 85 -20.09 1.26 26.27
CA SER A 85 -20.88 2.24 27.03
C SER A 85 -20.24 3.62 27.02
N ASN A 86 -21.06 4.66 27.20
CA ASN A 86 -20.58 6.04 27.30
C ASN A 86 -19.65 6.24 28.50
N SER A 87 -19.94 5.61 29.64
CA SER A 87 -19.12 5.72 30.85
C SER A 87 -17.70 5.18 30.63
N VAL A 88 -17.57 4.00 30.01
CA VAL A 88 -16.25 3.44 29.68
C VAL A 88 -15.56 4.29 28.60
N ARG A 89 -16.30 4.75 27.60
CA ARG A 89 -15.78 5.62 26.54
C ARG A 89 -15.15 6.90 27.12
N GLN A 90 -15.79 7.56 28.08
CA GLN A 90 -15.27 8.78 28.72
C GLN A 90 -13.97 8.54 29.50
N LEU A 91 -13.72 7.33 29.99
CA LEU A 91 -12.46 7.00 30.67
C LEU A 91 -11.27 6.96 29.69
N PHE A 92 -11.51 6.53 28.45
CA PHE A 92 -10.48 6.39 27.41
C PHE A 92 -10.37 7.62 26.49
N ILE A 93 -11.50 8.26 26.19
CA ILE A 93 -11.59 9.42 25.30
C ILE A 93 -11.64 10.69 26.17
N LYS A 94 -10.45 11.19 26.52
CA LYS A 94 -10.30 12.38 27.39
C LYS A 94 -10.26 13.70 26.61
N HIS A 95 -9.97 13.66 25.31
CA HIS A 95 -9.81 14.85 24.48
C HIS A 95 -11.07 15.12 23.63
N PRO A 96 -11.56 16.37 23.51
CA PRO A 96 -12.76 16.72 22.73
C PRO A 96 -12.67 16.27 21.26
N LEU A 97 -11.48 16.41 20.65
CA LEU A 97 -11.21 15.94 19.29
C LEU A 97 -11.44 14.43 19.14
N SER A 98 -11.05 13.64 20.13
CA SER A 98 -11.21 12.18 20.10
C SER A 98 -12.68 11.77 20.24
N ALA A 99 -13.49 12.55 20.96
CA ALA A 99 -14.94 12.34 21.03
C ALA A 99 -15.62 12.68 19.70
N PHE A 100 -15.18 13.76 19.04
CA PHE A 100 -15.65 14.14 17.70
C PHE A 100 -15.28 13.09 16.62
N LEU A 101 -14.10 12.48 16.71
CA LEU A 101 -13.64 11.46 15.76
C LEU A 101 -14.24 10.05 16.02
N PHE A 102 -14.97 9.86 17.11
CA PHE A 102 -15.48 8.53 17.47
C PHE A 102 -16.47 7.94 16.44
N PRO A 103 -17.45 8.68 15.89
CA PRO A 103 -18.31 8.17 14.81
C PRO A 103 -17.54 7.79 13.55
N LEU A 104 -16.47 8.53 13.22
CA LEU A 104 -15.56 8.18 12.12
C LEU A 104 -14.86 6.84 12.38
N ALA A 105 -14.41 6.59 13.62
CA ALA A 105 -13.84 5.30 14.00
C ALA A 105 -14.82 4.14 13.85
N CYS A 106 -16.10 4.33 14.19
CA CYS A 106 -17.16 3.35 13.95
C CYS A 106 -17.38 3.09 12.46
N GLY A 107 -17.40 4.14 11.63
CA GLY A 107 -17.52 4.03 10.17
C GLY A 107 -16.34 3.28 9.55
N MET A 108 -15.11 3.59 9.96
CA MET A 108 -13.91 2.87 9.53
C MET A 108 -13.97 1.39 9.94
N TYR A 109 -14.41 1.09 11.16
CA TYR A 109 -14.60 -0.30 11.60
C TYR A 109 -15.62 -1.04 10.73
N ALA A 110 -16.78 -0.43 10.47
CA ALA A 110 -17.82 -1.02 9.63
C ALA A 110 -17.32 -1.27 8.20
N ALA A 111 -16.58 -0.34 7.62
CA ALA A 111 -15.94 -0.51 6.33
C ALA A 111 -15.00 -1.73 6.35
N LEU A 112 -14.07 -1.79 7.31
CA LEU A 112 -13.09 -2.87 7.44
C LEU A 112 -13.72 -4.27 7.62
N VAL A 113 -14.88 -4.35 8.28
CA VAL A 113 -15.60 -5.62 8.43
C VAL A 113 -16.38 -5.96 7.16
N TYR A 114 -17.03 -4.97 6.55
CA TYR A 114 -17.92 -5.13 5.41
C TYR A 114 -17.32 -4.61 4.11
N THR A 115 -16.05 -4.95 3.89
CA THR A 115 -15.24 -4.37 2.81
C THR A 115 -15.93 -4.45 1.46
N VAL A 116 -16.42 -5.64 1.08
CA VAL A 116 -17.05 -5.89 -0.22
C VAL A 116 -18.33 -5.08 -0.41
N LEU A 117 -19.15 -4.94 0.64
CA LEU A 117 -20.37 -4.13 0.56
C LEU A 117 -20.07 -2.65 0.37
N PHE A 118 -19.17 -2.10 1.19
CA PHE A 118 -18.80 -0.69 1.11
C PHE A 118 -18.13 -0.37 -0.23
N SER A 119 -17.20 -1.21 -0.69
CA SER A 119 -16.59 -1.03 -2.02
C SER A 119 -17.58 -1.27 -3.15
N GLY A 120 -18.64 -2.05 -2.93
CA GLY A 120 -19.73 -2.25 -3.87
C GLY A 120 -20.68 -1.05 -3.97
N ALA A 121 -20.93 -0.35 -2.86
CA ALA A 121 -21.71 0.89 -2.87
C ALA A 121 -21.01 1.97 -3.70
N ASP A 122 -19.68 2.07 -3.61
CA ASP A 122 -18.89 3.00 -4.42
C ASP A 122 -19.02 2.74 -5.93
N ASN A 123 -19.29 1.51 -6.35
CA ASN A 123 -19.50 1.18 -7.76
C ASN A 123 -20.70 1.95 -8.34
N SER A 124 -21.72 2.25 -7.54
CA SER A 124 -22.89 2.99 -7.99
C SER A 124 -22.62 4.46 -8.35
N ILE A 125 -21.47 5.00 -7.92
CA ILE A 125 -21.07 6.39 -8.14
C ILE A 125 -20.65 6.62 -9.60
N MET A 126 -20.10 5.61 -10.27
CA MET A 126 -19.49 5.75 -11.60
C MET A 126 -20.31 5.10 -12.70
N ILE A 127 -20.63 5.86 -13.76
CA ILE A 127 -21.28 5.29 -14.95
C ILE A 127 -20.29 4.43 -15.76
N LYS A 128 -20.81 3.45 -16.51
CA LYS A 128 -20.00 2.51 -17.31
C LYS A 128 -18.98 3.20 -18.22
N ALA A 129 -19.32 4.36 -18.78
CA ALA A 129 -18.44 5.11 -19.68
C ALA A 129 -17.17 5.61 -18.96
N GLN A 130 -17.32 6.17 -17.75
CA GLN A 130 -16.18 6.65 -16.97
C GLN A 130 -15.27 5.50 -16.52
N ARG A 131 -15.85 4.34 -16.16
CA ARG A 131 -15.07 3.14 -15.83
C ARG A 131 -14.17 2.70 -16.99
N LEU A 132 -14.67 2.77 -18.23
CA LEU A 132 -13.88 2.43 -19.42
C LEU A 132 -12.71 3.40 -19.64
N VAL A 133 -12.95 4.70 -19.43
CA VAL A 133 -11.89 5.73 -19.54
C VAL A 133 -10.79 5.50 -18.51
N VAL A 134 -11.17 5.32 -17.24
CA VAL A 134 -10.22 5.08 -16.15
C VAL A 134 -9.46 3.76 -16.33
N SER A 135 -10.15 2.67 -16.69
CA SER A 135 -9.49 1.39 -17.02
C SER A 135 -8.49 1.55 -18.16
N GLY A 136 -8.85 2.31 -19.21
CA GLY A 136 -7.97 2.58 -20.34
C GLY A 136 -6.72 3.35 -19.92
N LEU A 137 -6.89 4.40 -19.10
CA LEU A 137 -5.79 5.17 -18.52
C LEU A 137 -4.82 4.28 -17.72
N LEU A 138 -5.33 3.49 -16.77
CA LEU A 138 -4.47 2.63 -15.95
C LEU A 138 -3.80 1.53 -16.78
N THR A 139 -4.52 0.96 -17.75
CA THR A 139 -3.95 -0.04 -18.69
C THR A 139 -2.80 0.56 -19.51
N ASN A 140 -2.94 1.79 -19.98
CA ASN A 140 -1.90 2.49 -20.73
C ASN A 140 -0.65 2.71 -19.85
N VAL A 141 -0.84 3.17 -18.60
CA VAL A 141 0.27 3.35 -17.64
C VAL A 141 0.96 2.02 -17.35
N HIS A 142 0.21 0.94 -17.11
CA HIS A 142 0.75 -0.39 -16.85
C HIS A 142 1.57 -0.93 -18.05
N LYS A 143 1.04 -0.78 -19.27
CA LYS A 143 1.73 -1.18 -20.50
C LYS A 143 3.03 -0.38 -20.70
N THR A 144 3.01 0.91 -20.40
CA THR A 144 4.21 1.74 -20.44
C THR A 144 5.22 1.30 -19.40
N ALA A 145 4.81 0.94 -18.17
CA ALA A 145 5.71 0.41 -17.15
C ALA A 145 6.48 -0.82 -17.63
N LEU A 146 5.80 -1.78 -18.27
CA LEU A 146 6.45 -2.96 -18.87
C LEU A 146 7.44 -2.59 -19.98
N THR A 147 7.13 -1.57 -20.78
CA THR A 147 8.00 -1.10 -21.87
C THR A 147 9.25 -0.42 -21.31
N GLU A 148 9.09 0.45 -20.31
CA GLU A 148 10.18 1.16 -19.65
C GLU A 148 11.15 0.19 -18.94
N VAL A 149 10.62 -0.82 -18.25
CA VAL A 149 11.45 -1.86 -17.62
C VAL A 149 12.22 -2.67 -18.66
N ALA A 150 11.60 -3.01 -19.80
CA ALA A 150 12.29 -3.74 -20.86
C ALA A 150 13.43 -2.93 -21.52
N ALA A 151 13.35 -1.60 -21.49
CA ALA A 151 14.38 -0.70 -22.00
C ALA A 151 15.57 -0.52 -21.03
N TRP A 152 15.55 -1.18 -19.87
CA TRP A 152 16.57 -1.04 -18.84
C TRP A 152 17.87 -1.76 -19.22
N SER A 153 18.73 -1.08 -19.98
CA SER A 153 19.97 -1.65 -20.54
C SER A 153 21.08 -1.91 -19.51
N THR A 154 20.89 -1.49 -18.26
CA THR A 154 21.95 -1.43 -17.26
C THR A 154 21.84 -2.52 -16.20
N LEU A 155 20.77 -3.30 -16.23
CA LEU A 155 20.60 -4.49 -15.40
C LEU A 155 20.91 -5.77 -16.17
N ASP A 156 21.28 -6.83 -15.44
CA ASP A 156 21.33 -8.19 -15.98
C ASP A 156 19.96 -8.55 -16.57
N ILE A 157 19.97 -9.21 -17.74
CA ILE A 157 18.76 -9.65 -18.44
C ILE A 157 17.85 -10.51 -17.56
N ARG A 158 18.43 -11.25 -16.60
CA ARG A 158 17.66 -12.02 -15.60
C ARG A 158 16.88 -11.13 -14.66
N ALA A 159 17.49 -10.04 -14.19
CA ALA A 159 16.86 -9.06 -13.32
C ALA A 159 15.75 -8.31 -14.05
N VAL A 160 15.98 -7.88 -15.30
CA VAL A 160 14.94 -7.27 -16.16
C VAL A 160 13.76 -8.22 -16.33
N ARG A 161 14.01 -9.50 -16.60
CA ARG A 161 12.95 -10.52 -16.72
C ARG A 161 12.17 -10.70 -15.43
N ALA A 162 12.85 -10.76 -14.28
CA ALA A 162 12.20 -10.89 -12.97
C ALA A 162 11.27 -9.71 -12.68
N VAL A 163 11.71 -8.47 -12.94
CA VAL A 163 10.89 -7.27 -12.77
C VAL A 163 9.70 -7.28 -13.72
N ALA A 164 9.92 -7.62 -15.00
CA ALA A 164 8.85 -7.71 -15.98
C ALA A 164 7.79 -8.75 -15.56
N THR A 165 8.21 -9.91 -15.04
CA THR A 165 7.30 -10.92 -14.50
C THR A 165 6.53 -10.43 -13.27
N GLN A 166 7.18 -9.70 -12.35
CA GLN A 166 6.50 -9.12 -11.18
C GLN A 166 5.40 -8.13 -11.59
N LEU A 167 5.71 -7.22 -12.52
CA LEU A 167 4.75 -6.27 -13.06
C LEU A 167 3.63 -6.97 -13.82
N GLN A 168 3.95 -7.91 -14.71
CA GLN A 168 2.97 -8.66 -15.50
C GLN A 168 2.02 -9.49 -14.63
N ASN A 169 2.52 -10.03 -13.53
CA ASN A 169 1.71 -10.80 -12.57
C ASN A 169 0.99 -9.90 -11.55
N SER A 170 1.26 -8.59 -11.54
CA SER A 170 0.54 -7.67 -10.65
C SER A 170 -0.87 -7.43 -11.20
N SER A 171 -1.87 -7.52 -10.31
CA SER A 171 -3.25 -7.23 -10.66
C SER A 171 -3.66 -5.87 -10.12
N THR A 172 -4.59 -5.21 -10.81
CA THR A 172 -5.13 -3.91 -10.39
C THR A 172 -6.60 -4.04 -10.05
N VAL A 173 -7.00 -3.51 -8.90
CA VAL A 173 -8.38 -3.52 -8.42
C VAL A 173 -8.79 -2.10 -8.10
N ILE A 174 -9.77 -1.59 -8.85
CA ILE A 174 -10.30 -0.22 -8.70
C ILE A 174 -11.69 -0.23 -8.07
N TRP A 175 -12.44 -1.31 -8.32
CA TRP A 175 -13.79 -1.53 -7.82
C TRP A 175 -13.99 -3.01 -7.48
N THR A 176 -15.05 -3.27 -6.73
CA THR A 176 -15.50 -4.64 -6.43
C THR A 176 -15.96 -5.33 -7.71
N PRO A 177 -15.40 -6.52 -8.04
CA PRO A 177 -15.94 -7.36 -9.10
C PRO A 177 -17.40 -7.75 -8.82
N GLU A 178 -18.25 -7.74 -9.86
CA GLU A 178 -19.70 -7.99 -9.72
C GLU A 178 -20.00 -9.40 -9.19
N GLU A 179 -19.14 -10.37 -9.48
CA GLU A 179 -19.23 -11.75 -8.98
C GLU A 179 -19.23 -11.85 -7.45
N TYR A 180 -18.53 -10.94 -6.75
CA TYR A 180 -18.49 -10.92 -5.28
C TYR A 180 -19.63 -10.14 -4.64
N MET A 181 -20.47 -9.48 -5.46
CA MET A 181 -21.65 -8.71 -5.00
C MET A 181 -22.95 -9.52 -5.06
N THR A 182 -22.88 -10.83 -5.32
CA THR A 182 -24.05 -11.71 -5.31
C THR A 182 -24.48 -12.05 -3.87
N ASN A 183 -25.77 -12.34 -3.67
CA ASN A 183 -26.26 -12.78 -2.35
C ASN A 183 -25.48 -13.98 -1.82
N THR A 184 -25.16 -14.96 -2.68
CA THR A 184 -24.38 -16.14 -2.31
C THR A 184 -22.98 -15.77 -1.79
N SER A 185 -22.25 -14.91 -2.50
CA SER A 185 -20.90 -14.49 -2.08
C SER A 185 -20.94 -13.66 -0.80
N LEU A 186 -21.94 -12.79 -0.65
CA LEU A 186 -22.14 -12.00 0.56
C LEU A 186 -22.54 -12.88 1.76
N GLU A 187 -23.34 -13.93 1.54
CA GLU A 187 -23.67 -14.92 2.58
C GLU A 187 -22.43 -15.68 3.07
N VAL A 188 -21.50 -16.02 2.17
CA VAL A 188 -20.23 -16.65 2.56
C VAL A 188 -19.44 -15.72 3.48
N LEU A 189 -19.30 -14.44 3.10
CA LEU A 189 -18.49 -13.47 3.85
C LEU A 189 -19.14 -13.00 5.15
N TYR A 190 -20.45 -12.77 5.15
CA TYR A 190 -21.14 -12.01 6.19
C TYR A 190 -22.31 -12.76 6.84
N GLY A 191 -22.68 -13.93 6.32
CA GLY A 191 -23.80 -14.73 6.78
C GLY A 191 -25.15 -14.24 6.21
N ARG A 192 -26.17 -15.10 6.28
CA ARG A 192 -27.52 -14.83 5.74
C ARG A 192 -28.23 -13.63 6.36
N ASP A 193 -28.11 -13.48 7.67
CA ASP A 193 -28.93 -12.54 8.44
C ASP A 193 -28.14 -11.30 8.89
N TYR A 194 -27.11 -10.90 8.14
CA TYR A 194 -26.26 -9.71 8.33
C TYR A 194 -26.35 -9.15 9.76
N PRO A 195 -25.44 -9.55 10.67
CA PRO A 195 -25.77 -9.76 12.09
C PRO A 195 -26.77 -8.74 12.63
N THR A 196 -28.04 -9.16 12.75
CA THR A 196 -29.15 -8.45 13.42
C THR A 196 -28.94 -8.43 14.94
N ALA A 197 -27.74 -8.03 15.32
CA ALA A 197 -27.27 -8.00 16.69
C ALA A 197 -27.84 -6.79 17.43
N ARG A 198 -28.25 -7.01 18.69
CA ARG A 198 -28.83 -5.96 19.54
C ARG A 198 -27.78 -5.02 20.14
N SER A 199 -26.51 -5.43 20.14
CA SER A 199 -25.39 -4.67 20.69
C SER A 199 -24.19 -4.68 19.74
N PHE A 200 -23.33 -3.67 19.84
CA PHE A 200 -22.06 -3.64 19.10
C PHE A 200 -21.19 -4.86 19.41
N PHE A 201 -21.18 -5.31 20.68
CA PHE A 201 -20.36 -6.46 21.08
C PHE A 201 -20.83 -7.75 20.41
N ASP A 202 -22.15 -7.98 20.38
CA ASP A 202 -22.72 -9.14 19.67
C ASP A 202 -22.42 -9.06 18.18
N HIS A 203 -22.52 -7.88 17.59
CA HIS A 203 -22.18 -7.65 16.19
C HIS A 203 -20.71 -7.96 15.89
N TRP A 204 -19.79 -7.42 16.72
CA TRP A 204 -18.36 -7.69 16.63
C TRP A 204 -18.08 -9.20 16.72
N ARG A 205 -18.61 -9.89 17.74
CA ARG A 205 -18.41 -11.32 17.93
C ARG A 205 -18.92 -12.14 16.73
N LEU A 206 -20.17 -11.93 16.32
CA LEU A 206 -20.78 -12.66 15.21
C LEU A 206 -20.04 -12.41 13.89
N SER A 207 -19.63 -11.16 13.62
CA SER A 207 -18.84 -10.85 12.43
C SER A 207 -17.48 -11.56 12.40
N ARG A 208 -16.82 -11.70 13.55
CA ARG A 208 -15.53 -12.43 13.67
C ARG A 208 -15.70 -13.94 13.49
N GLU A 209 -16.74 -14.52 14.09
CA GLU A 209 -17.09 -15.93 13.91
C GLU A 209 -17.40 -16.25 12.45
N GLN A 210 -18.13 -15.37 11.75
CA GLN A 210 -18.43 -15.55 10.34
C GLN A 210 -17.19 -15.40 9.45
N LEU A 211 -16.37 -14.36 9.69
CA LEU A 211 -15.13 -14.17 8.96
C LEU A 211 -14.18 -15.35 9.14
N GLN A 212 -14.14 -15.94 10.34
CA GLN A 212 -13.37 -17.14 10.61
C GLN A 212 -13.85 -18.35 9.78
N LYS A 213 -15.17 -18.47 9.56
CA LYS A 213 -15.74 -19.55 8.73
C LYS A 213 -15.44 -19.39 7.24
N SER A 214 -15.28 -18.15 6.77
CA SER A 214 -14.96 -17.86 5.37
C SER A 214 -13.45 -17.94 5.07
N LEU A 215 -12.59 -18.10 6.08
CA LEU A 215 -11.15 -18.28 5.87
C LEU A 215 -10.86 -19.40 4.86
N GLY A 216 -10.09 -19.05 3.83
CA GLY A 216 -9.72 -19.95 2.74
C GLY A 216 -10.72 -20.00 1.57
N SER A 217 -11.89 -19.38 1.68
CA SER A 217 -12.81 -19.26 0.54
C SER A 217 -12.30 -18.25 -0.50
N GLU A 218 -12.74 -18.38 -1.74
CA GLU A 218 -12.39 -17.42 -2.81
C GLU A 218 -12.87 -16.00 -2.48
N GLU A 219 -14.06 -15.88 -1.88
CA GLU A 219 -14.64 -14.61 -1.46
C GLU A 219 -13.80 -13.94 -0.37
N TYR A 220 -13.31 -14.72 0.61
CA TYR A 220 -12.42 -14.18 1.63
C TYR A 220 -11.11 -13.69 1.00
N GLN A 221 -10.51 -14.47 0.09
CA GLN A 221 -9.32 -14.03 -0.64
C GLN A 221 -9.56 -12.78 -1.48
N ALA A 222 -10.73 -12.68 -2.12
CA ALA A 222 -11.14 -11.47 -2.84
C ALA A 222 -11.30 -10.27 -1.91
N SER A 223 -11.90 -10.46 -0.72
CA SER A 223 -12.05 -9.40 0.28
C SER A 223 -10.69 -8.84 0.73
N LEU A 224 -9.65 -9.67 0.85
CA LEU A 224 -8.29 -9.23 1.17
C LEU A 224 -7.68 -8.35 0.08
N ARG A 225 -8.04 -8.58 -1.20
CA ARG A 225 -7.60 -7.75 -2.33
C ARG A 225 -8.30 -6.38 -2.33
N LEU A 226 -9.52 -6.33 -1.78
CA LEU A 226 -10.34 -5.13 -1.68
C LEU A 226 -10.08 -4.32 -0.40
N PHE A 227 -9.55 -4.96 0.66
CA PHE A 227 -9.31 -4.34 1.97
C PHE A 227 -8.55 -3.02 1.92
N ARG A 228 -7.62 -2.87 0.97
CA ARG A 228 -6.82 -1.65 0.80
C ARG A 228 -7.57 -0.49 0.16
N LEU A 229 -8.72 -0.74 -0.50
CA LEU A 229 -9.59 0.31 -1.04
C LEU A 229 -10.18 1.21 0.07
N GLN A 230 -10.13 0.75 1.33
CA GLN A 230 -10.72 1.43 2.49
C GLN A 230 -9.68 1.91 3.50
N SER A 231 -8.40 1.84 3.13
CA SER A 231 -7.33 2.40 3.94
C SER A 231 -7.28 3.92 3.79
N ALA A 232 -6.58 4.63 4.68
CA ALA A 232 -6.32 6.06 4.56
C ALA A 232 -5.56 6.47 3.28
N HIS A 233 -5.15 5.50 2.45
CA HIS A 233 -4.46 5.73 1.19
C HIS A 233 -5.40 5.44 0.01
N LEU A 234 -5.53 6.41 -0.88
CA LEU A 234 -6.36 6.32 -2.09
C LEU A 234 -5.81 5.34 -3.14
N ALA A 235 -4.54 4.95 -3.04
CA ALA A 235 -3.99 3.83 -3.79
C ALA A 235 -2.86 3.15 -3.00
N ALA A 236 -2.76 1.82 -3.09
CA ALA A 236 -1.75 1.05 -2.38
C ALA A 236 -1.40 -0.26 -3.10
N TYR A 237 -0.12 -0.61 -3.12
CA TYR A 237 0.34 -1.95 -3.44
C TYR A 237 0.32 -2.85 -2.19
N ASN A 238 -0.24 -4.05 -2.33
CA ASN A 238 -0.19 -5.12 -1.33
C ASN A 238 0.79 -6.21 -1.78
N PRO A 239 1.94 -6.37 -1.11
CA PRO A 239 2.94 -7.37 -1.49
C PRO A 239 2.54 -8.80 -1.17
N THR A 240 1.60 -9.02 -0.25
CA THR A 240 1.12 -10.36 0.10
C THR A 240 0.21 -10.93 -0.99
N THR A 241 -0.62 -10.09 -1.59
CA THR A 241 -1.57 -10.51 -2.64
C THR A 241 -1.12 -10.11 -4.05
N ASN A 242 0.01 -9.41 -4.17
CA ASN A 242 0.52 -8.80 -5.40
C ASN A 242 -0.53 -7.96 -6.16
N VAL A 243 -1.29 -7.16 -5.42
CA VAL A 243 -2.40 -6.35 -5.94
C VAL A 243 -2.13 -4.87 -5.73
N VAL A 244 -2.34 -4.06 -6.77
CA VAL A 244 -2.46 -2.61 -6.68
C VAL A 244 -3.94 -2.25 -6.55
N SER A 245 -4.32 -1.72 -5.40
CA SER A 245 -5.67 -1.23 -5.15
C SER A 245 -5.73 0.28 -5.40
N VAL A 246 -6.76 0.76 -6.10
CA VAL A 246 -7.04 2.18 -6.33
C VAL A 246 -8.46 2.46 -5.88
N ALA A 247 -8.64 3.23 -4.81
CA ALA A 247 -9.97 3.54 -4.28
C ALA A 247 -10.79 4.35 -5.29
N VAL A 248 -12.11 4.15 -5.30
CA VAL A 248 -13.03 4.96 -6.12
C VAL A 248 -12.94 6.45 -5.75
N ALA A 249 -12.65 6.76 -4.49
CA ALA A 249 -12.39 8.12 -4.03
C ALA A 249 -11.18 8.79 -4.72
N ALA A 250 -10.27 8.02 -5.32
CA ALA A 250 -9.18 8.56 -6.15
C ALA A 250 -9.64 9.05 -7.53
N LEU A 251 -10.90 8.77 -7.91
CA LEU A 251 -11.51 9.23 -9.16
C LEU A 251 -12.14 10.61 -9.00
N ALA A 252 -11.54 11.44 -8.16
CA ALA A 252 -11.92 12.80 -7.86
C ALA A 252 -10.68 13.71 -7.81
N ALA A 253 -10.92 15.03 -7.89
CA ALA A 253 -9.84 16.00 -7.82
C ALA A 253 -9.09 15.89 -6.47
N PRO A 254 -7.76 16.10 -6.44
CA PRO A 254 -6.90 16.51 -7.56
C PRO A 254 -6.37 15.37 -8.44
N TYR A 255 -6.73 14.11 -8.15
CA TYR A 255 -6.18 12.93 -8.84
C TYR A 255 -6.82 12.71 -10.21
N TYR A 256 -8.12 12.90 -10.33
CA TYR A 256 -8.85 12.74 -11.58
C TYR A 256 -10.00 13.76 -11.66
N ALA A 257 -10.22 14.32 -12.84
CA ALA A 257 -11.37 15.14 -13.15
C ALA A 257 -11.97 14.63 -14.45
N ASP A 258 -13.28 14.36 -14.48
CA ASP A 258 -13.92 13.79 -15.66
C ASP A 258 -13.87 14.71 -16.88
N GLU A 259 -13.95 16.02 -16.62
CA GLU A 259 -13.77 17.09 -17.61
C GLU A 259 -12.32 17.59 -17.70
N GLY A 260 -11.37 16.91 -17.05
CA GLY A 260 -9.95 17.25 -17.06
C GLY A 260 -9.27 16.89 -18.38
N THR A 261 -8.11 17.50 -18.63
CA THR A 261 -7.26 17.16 -19.78
C THR A 261 -6.54 15.82 -19.56
N ASP A 262 -6.06 15.20 -20.64
CA ASP A 262 -5.22 14.00 -20.52
C ASP A 262 -3.96 14.28 -19.68
N ALA A 263 -3.38 15.48 -19.78
CA ALA A 263 -2.26 15.90 -18.93
C ALA A 263 -2.60 15.80 -17.43
N MET A 264 -3.80 16.24 -17.03
CA MET A 264 -4.26 16.12 -15.64
C MET A 264 -4.52 14.66 -15.27
N ALA A 265 -5.14 13.87 -16.15
CA ALA A 265 -5.48 12.48 -15.86
C ALA A 265 -4.22 11.59 -15.71
N TYR A 266 -3.24 11.70 -16.62
CA TYR A 266 -1.98 10.98 -16.51
C TYR A 266 -1.09 11.57 -15.40
N GLY A 267 -1.07 12.89 -15.24
CA GLY A 267 -0.30 13.56 -14.20
C GLY A 267 -0.82 13.27 -12.79
N GLY A 268 -2.14 13.17 -12.59
CA GLY A 268 -2.73 12.87 -11.29
C GLY A 268 -2.84 11.36 -11.03
N LEU A 269 -3.93 10.76 -11.53
CA LEU A 269 -4.28 9.36 -11.30
C LEU A 269 -3.25 8.41 -11.94
N GLY A 270 -2.78 8.71 -13.14
CA GLY A 270 -1.76 7.91 -13.83
C GLY A 270 -0.45 7.84 -13.05
N PHE A 271 0.05 8.98 -12.57
CA PHE A 271 1.25 9.06 -11.72
C PHE A 271 1.05 8.36 -10.37
N MET A 272 -0.09 8.58 -9.70
CA MET A 272 -0.41 7.90 -8.44
C MET A 272 -0.42 6.39 -8.59
N TYR A 273 -1.00 5.88 -9.68
CA TYR A 273 -1.01 4.46 -10.00
C TYR A 273 0.39 3.94 -10.34
N ALA A 274 1.17 4.67 -11.15
CA ALA A 274 2.54 4.32 -11.48
C ALA A 274 3.43 4.19 -10.22
N MET A 275 3.24 5.04 -9.19
CA MET A 275 3.95 4.90 -7.92
C MET A 275 3.69 3.55 -7.24
N GLN A 276 2.48 3.00 -7.35
CA GLN A 276 2.15 1.69 -6.79
C GLN A 276 2.70 0.55 -7.64
N LEU A 277 2.70 0.69 -8.98
CA LEU A 277 3.33 -0.26 -9.87
C LEU A 277 4.84 -0.37 -9.61
N VAL A 278 5.52 0.76 -9.47
CA VAL A 278 6.95 0.77 -9.14
C VAL A 278 7.21 0.12 -7.77
N ARG A 279 6.28 0.22 -6.82
CA ARG A 279 6.38 -0.49 -5.53
C ARG A 279 6.25 -2.02 -5.64
N THR A 280 5.78 -2.56 -6.77
CA THR A 280 5.82 -4.02 -7.01
C THR A 280 7.23 -4.51 -7.30
N ILE A 281 8.13 -3.61 -7.71
CA ILE A 281 9.52 -3.94 -8.01
C ILE A 281 10.26 -4.15 -6.69
N ASN A 282 10.49 -5.42 -6.34
CA ASN A 282 11.26 -5.75 -5.15
C ASN A 282 12.75 -5.58 -5.43
N ALA A 283 13.33 -4.45 -5.01
CA ALA A 283 14.73 -4.11 -5.24
C ALA A 283 15.73 -5.20 -4.82
N LEU A 284 15.40 -5.98 -3.78
CA LEU A 284 16.23 -7.09 -3.32
C LEU A 284 16.15 -8.31 -4.24
N THR A 285 14.99 -8.58 -4.83
CA THR A 285 14.82 -9.62 -5.86
C THR A 285 15.61 -9.29 -7.12
N VAL A 286 15.72 -8.01 -7.47
CA VAL A 286 16.45 -7.54 -8.66
C VAL A 286 17.96 -7.71 -8.53
N LEU A 287 18.51 -7.48 -7.32
CA LEU A 287 19.96 -7.47 -7.11
C LEU A 287 20.56 -8.81 -6.66
N LEU A 288 19.79 -9.65 -5.94
CA LEU A 288 20.36 -10.81 -5.26
C LEU A 288 20.24 -12.13 -6.04
N SER A 289 19.51 -12.17 -7.16
CA SER A 289 19.38 -13.28 -8.13
C SER A 289 19.11 -14.73 -7.65
N ASP A 290 19.11 -15.01 -6.35
CA ASP A 290 18.91 -16.34 -5.73
C ASP A 290 17.70 -16.35 -4.78
N ASP A 291 17.31 -17.56 -4.32
CA ASP A 291 16.17 -17.98 -3.48
C ASP A 291 15.72 -17.04 -2.32
N MET A 292 16.50 -16.02 -2.01
CA MET A 292 16.16 -14.90 -1.14
C MET A 292 15.00 -14.02 -1.63
N ALA A 293 14.57 -14.19 -2.89
CA ALA A 293 13.50 -13.46 -3.56
C ALA A 293 12.06 -13.80 -3.10
N GLN A 294 11.86 -14.87 -2.32
CA GLN A 294 10.51 -15.30 -1.91
C GLN A 294 9.92 -14.55 -0.70
N THR A 295 10.55 -13.46 -0.26
CA THR A 295 10.04 -12.66 0.86
C THR A 295 9.11 -11.55 0.35
N PRO A 296 7.85 -11.48 0.82
CA PRO A 296 6.97 -10.34 0.54
C PRO A 296 7.60 -9.07 1.14
N TRP A 297 8.17 -8.22 0.29
CA TRP A 297 8.71 -6.94 0.71
C TRP A 297 7.58 -5.92 0.85
N ASN A 298 7.51 -5.22 1.99
CA ASN A 298 6.58 -4.12 2.19
C ASN A 298 7.32 -2.78 2.12
N PRO A 299 7.11 -1.95 1.08
CA PRO A 299 7.71 -0.62 1.01
C PRO A 299 7.38 0.27 2.22
N VAL A 300 6.22 0.04 2.83
CA VAL A 300 5.69 0.87 3.93
C VAL A 300 6.48 0.69 5.24
N SER A 301 7.21 -0.42 5.43
CA SER A 301 8.01 -0.63 6.65
C SER A 301 9.44 -0.06 6.55
N SER A 302 9.79 0.58 5.43
CA SER A 302 11.11 1.20 5.20
C SER A 302 11.07 2.73 5.09
N ALA A 303 9.89 3.36 5.25
CA ALA A 303 9.72 4.81 5.24
C ALA A 303 9.98 5.50 6.61
N LEU A 304 10.57 4.79 7.58
CA LEU A 304 10.93 5.32 8.89
C LEU A 304 12.39 5.02 9.21
N ASP A 305 13.31 5.72 8.56
CA ASP A 305 14.57 6.10 9.19
C ASP A 305 15.10 7.40 8.54
N PRO A 306 14.73 8.58 9.05
CA PRO A 306 15.42 9.82 8.73
C PRO A 306 16.73 9.84 9.54
N GLY A 307 17.71 9.06 9.10
CA GLY A 307 18.99 8.89 9.78
C GLY A 307 20.16 9.10 8.82
N GLU A 308 20.57 10.37 8.72
CA GLU A 308 21.93 10.86 8.43
C GLU A 308 22.76 10.09 7.39
N GLY A 309 22.86 10.67 6.18
CA GLY A 309 24.09 11.06 5.46
C GLY A 309 25.37 10.21 5.47
N ASN A 310 25.39 8.99 5.99
CA ASN A 310 26.57 8.16 6.11
C ASN A 310 26.29 6.77 5.54
N THR A 311 27.02 6.42 4.48
CA THR A 311 26.84 5.22 3.65
C THR A 311 26.96 3.90 4.41
N GLN A 312 27.41 3.92 5.66
CA GLN A 312 27.56 2.74 6.51
C GLN A 312 26.29 2.32 7.27
N ASN A 313 25.28 3.21 7.41
CA ASN A 313 24.04 2.94 8.16
C ASN A 313 22.78 2.80 7.29
N ILE A 314 22.92 2.75 5.96
CA ILE A 314 21.78 2.55 5.06
C ILE A 314 21.25 1.13 5.27
N SER A 315 19.95 1.03 5.58
CA SER A 315 19.25 -0.26 5.65
C SER A 315 19.50 -1.09 4.38
N THR A 316 19.56 -2.42 4.47
CA THR A 316 19.79 -3.29 3.30
C THR A 316 18.87 -2.96 2.10
N PRO A 317 17.58 -2.62 2.29
CA PRO A 317 16.72 -2.15 1.21
C PRO A 317 17.13 -0.78 0.64
N GLY A 318 17.53 0.18 1.48
CA GLY A 318 18.03 1.47 1.01
C GLY A 318 19.32 1.32 0.18
N ARG A 319 20.20 0.38 0.56
CA ARG A 319 21.40 0.06 -0.21
C ARG A 319 21.05 -0.60 -1.56
N ALA A 320 20.04 -1.48 -1.58
CA ALA A 320 19.55 -2.06 -2.81
C ALA A 320 18.97 -0.99 -3.76
N LEU A 321 18.13 -0.08 -3.26
CA LEU A 321 17.61 1.03 -4.06
C LEU A 321 18.71 1.98 -4.53
N TRP A 322 19.75 2.16 -3.71
CA TRP A 322 20.96 2.88 -4.07
C TRP A 322 21.75 2.20 -5.19
N GLU A 323 21.90 0.88 -5.17
CA GLU A 323 22.57 0.13 -6.23
C GLU A 323 21.75 0.11 -7.54
N LEU A 324 20.42 0.15 -7.44
CA LEU A 324 19.52 0.27 -8.59
C LEU A 324 19.45 1.69 -9.16
N GLY A 325 19.58 2.72 -8.32
CA GLY A 325 19.55 4.11 -8.70
C GLY A 325 20.94 4.68 -8.92
N ARG A 326 21.27 5.10 -10.15
CA ARG A 326 22.53 5.82 -10.40
C ARG A 326 22.43 7.26 -9.94
N CYS A 327 22.51 7.48 -8.64
CA CYS A 327 22.62 8.79 -8.03
C CYS A 327 24.09 9.20 -7.94
N SER A 328 24.38 10.46 -8.28
CA SER A 328 25.71 11.02 -8.03
C SER A 328 25.92 11.25 -6.53
N ALA A 329 27.18 11.15 -6.09
CA ALA A 329 27.57 11.34 -4.70
C ALA A 329 27.28 12.76 -4.16
N ASP A 330 27.13 13.79 -4.99
CA ASP A 330 26.81 15.14 -4.49
C ASP A 330 25.30 15.36 -4.30
N VAL A 331 24.46 14.56 -4.97
CA VAL A 331 22.99 14.53 -4.77
C VAL A 331 22.66 14.00 -3.37
N THR A 332 23.60 13.32 -2.70
CA THR A 332 23.42 12.75 -1.36
C THR A 332 23.46 13.76 -0.21
N SER A 333 23.82 15.02 -0.47
CA SER A 333 23.79 16.07 0.55
C SER A 333 22.36 16.41 1.03
N SER A 334 21.31 16.07 0.25
CA SER A 334 19.90 16.10 0.67
C SER A 334 19.39 14.79 1.30
N GLY A 335 20.17 13.70 1.18
CA GLY A 335 20.14 12.56 2.10
C GLY A 335 19.04 11.49 1.94
N ASN A 336 18.16 11.51 0.93
CA ASN A 336 17.08 10.52 0.88
C ASN A 336 16.78 9.93 -0.52
N VAL A 337 17.68 9.07 -1.02
CA VAL A 337 17.44 8.26 -2.23
C VAL A 337 16.17 7.40 -2.10
N THR A 338 15.81 7.01 -0.87
CA THR A 338 14.55 6.32 -0.58
C THR A 338 13.32 7.19 -0.77
N ALA A 339 13.43 8.53 -0.75
CA ALA A 339 12.34 9.44 -1.11
C ALA A 339 12.16 9.60 -2.62
N LEU A 340 13.21 9.38 -3.42
CA LEU A 340 13.11 9.44 -4.90
C LEU A 340 12.45 8.20 -5.49
N PHE A 341 12.54 7.05 -4.83
CA PHE A 341 11.83 5.84 -5.20
C PHE A 341 10.58 5.67 -4.33
N PRO A 342 9.35 5.57 -4.88
CA PRO A 342 9.02 5.26 -6.27
C PRO A 342 8.81 6.46 -7.20
N LEU A 343 8.92 7.70 -6.72
CA LEU A 343 8.42 8.89 -7.41
C LEU A 343 9.07 9.12 -8.79
N LEU A 344 10.40 9.14 -8.90
CA LEU A 344 11.09 9.42 -10.16
C LEU A 344 10.78 8.37 -11.26
N PRO A 345 10.91 7.05 -11.01
CA PRO A 345 10.52 6.05 -12.00
C PRO A 345 9.02 6.08 -12.32
N ALA A 346 8.15 6.39 -11.35
CA ALA A 346 6.72 6.57 -11.61
C ALA A 346 6.43 7.78 -12.51
N LEU A 347 7.17 8.88 -12.33
CA LEU A 347 7.05 10.09 -13.14
C LEU A 347 7.46 9.79 -14.59
N LYS A 348 8.57 9.06 -14.78
CA LYS A 348 9.02 8.59 -16.09
C LYS A 348 7.94 7.75 -16.79
N ILE A 349 7.38 6.76 -16.09
CA ILE A 349 6.34 5.88 -16.63
C ILE A 349 5.07 6.66 -16.99
N ALA A 350 4.58 7.52 -16.10
CA ALA A 350 3.35 8.28 -16.32
C ALA A 350 3.52 9.32 -17.43
N HIS A 351 4.67 9.99 -17.51
CA HIS A 351 4.97 10.98 -18.55
C HIS A 351 5.11 10.32 -19.92
N ALA A 352 5.83 9.19 -20.00
CA ALA A 352 5.91 8.40 -21.22
C ALA A 352 4.54 7.88 -21.67
N ALA A 353 3.68 7.48 -20.73
CA ALA A 353 2.31 7.07 -21.03
C ALA A 353 1.46 8.25 -21.56
N TYR A 354 1.57 9.42 -20.92
CA TYR A 354 0.93 10.65 -21.40
C TYR A 354 1.35 10.98 -22.84
N LEU A 355 2.66 11.07 -23.11
CA LEU A 355 3.15 11.40 -24.45
C LEU A 355 2.72 10.39 -25.51
N ARG A 356 2.63 9.10 -25.15
CA ARG A 356 2.27 8.02 -26.08
C ARG A 356 0.77 7.92 -26.36
N PHE A 357 -0.07 8.25 -25.38
CA PHE A 357 -1.50 7.94 -25.43
C PHE A 357 -2.42 9.16 -25.25
N ARG A 358 -1.87 10.38 -25.10
CA ARG A 358 -2.66 11.61 -25.12
C ARG A 358 -3.41 11.74 -26.45
N ARG A 359 -4.58 12.35 -26.38
CA ARG A 359 -5.37 12.70 -27.56
C ARG A 359 -5.16 14.18 -27.85
N GLU A 360 -4.69 14.49 -29.05
CA GLU A 360 -4.36 15.86 -29.45
C GLU A 360 -5.56 16.82 -29.35
N ASP A 361 -6.79 16.30 -29.55
CA ASP A 361 -8.04 17.04 -29.44
C ASP A 361 -8.45 17.37 -27.99
N ARG A 362 -7.87 16.68 -26.99
CA ARG A 362 -8.14 16.88 -25.56
C ARG A 362 -7.02 17.58 -24.81
N ASP A 363 -5.94 17.94 -25.49
CA ASP A 363 -4.77 18.63 -24.93
C ASP A 363 -4.98 20.16 -24.96
N LEU A 364 -6.16 20.60 -24.50
CA LEU A 364 -6.57 22.01 -24.51
C LEU A 364 -5.87 22.79 -23.39
N ARG A 365 -5.63 24.09 -23.63
CA ARG A 365 -5.14 25.02 -22.61
C ARG A 365 -6.21 25.16 -21.52
N LEU A 366 -5.79 25.09 -20.26
CA LEU A 366 -6.70 25.21 -19.11
C LEU A 366 -7.13 26.68 -18.94
N PRO A 367 -8.44 26.96 -18.79
CA PRO A 367 -8.91 28.29 -18.48
C PRO A 367 -8.28 28.86 -17.20
N GLY A 368 -7.70 30.06 -17.26
CA GLY A 368 -6.97 30.70 -16.15
C GLY A 368 -5.54 30.17 -15.89
N LEU A 369 -5.07 29.23 -16.71
CA LEU A 369 -3.69 28.70 -16.72
C LEU A 369 -3.19 28.55 -18.16
N GLU A 370 -3.69 29.37 -19.08
CA GLU A 370 -3.41 29.28 -20.51
C GLU A 370 -1.94 29.52 -20.84
N GLU A 371 -1.17 30.14 -19.94
CA GLU A 371 0.28 30.30 -20.07
C GLU A 371 1.02 28.95 -20.04
N TYR A 372 0.47 27.94 -19.37
CA TYR A 372 1.09 26.63 -19.24
C TYR A 372 0.76 25.72 -20.43
N SER A 373 1.80 25.08 -20.98
CA SER A 373 1.62 24.00 -21.96
C SER A 373 0.99 22.77 -21.29
N ALA A 374 0.39 21.89 -22.07
CA ALA A 374 -0.19 20.67 -21.50
C ALA A 374 0.85 19.76 -20.83
N GLU A 375 2.09 19.73 -21.33
CA GLU A 375 3.18 19.03 -20.66
C GLU A 375 3.57 19.69 -19.32
N GLN A 376 3.53 21.01 -19.22
CA GLN A 376 3.70 21.70 -17.94
C GLN A 376 2.55 21.39 -16.97
N VAL A 377 1.30 21.34 -17.47
CA VAL A 377 0.12 20.92 -16.70
C VAL A 377 0.25 19.50 -16.18
N PHE A 378 0.83 18.58 -16.96
CA PHE A 378 1.12 17.22 -16.50
C PHE A 378 2.02 17.24 -15.25
N PHE A 379 3.13 17.99 -15.28
CA PHE A 379 4.04 18.08 -14.13
C PHE A 379 3.42 18.76 -12.91
N LEU A 380 2.63 19.83 -13.14
CA LEU A 380 1.88 20.49 -12.07
C LEU A 380 0.89 19.52 -11.41
N SER A 381 0.16 18.75 -12.22
CA SER A 381 -0.80 17.74 -11.73
C SER A 381 -0.10 16.62 -10.95
N ALA A 382 1.07 16.17 -11.42
CA ALA A 382 1.87 15.14 -10.76
C ALA A 382 2.38 15.56 -9.38
N CYS A 383 2.81 16.81 -9.21
CA CYS A 383 3.17 17.27 -7.87
C CYS A 383 1.97 17.64 -7.00
N HIS A 384 0.86 18.11 -7.58
CA HIS A 384 -0.32 18.48 -6.81
C HIS A 384 -0.87 17.31 -5.98
N VAL A 385 -0.89 16.10 -6.53
CA VAL A 385 -1.34 14.89 -5.82
C VAL A 385 -0.44 14.45 -4.66
N THR A 386 0.75 15.04 -4.54
CA THR A 386 1.71 14.79 -3.45
C THR A 386 1.71 15.90 -2.39
N CYS A 387 1.00 17.01 -2.63
CA CYS A 387 0.91 18.10 -1.66
C CYS A 387 0.30 17.59 -0.35
N TRP A 388 0.85 18.04 0.77
CA TRP A 388 0.35 17.71 2.09
C TRP A 388 0.33 18.96 2.97
N GLU A 389 -0.62 19.03 3.89
CA GLU A 389 -0.74 20.13 4.82
C GLU A 389 -0.01 19.83 6.15
N ARG A 390 0.77 20.80 6.63
CA ARG A 390 1.27 20.83 8.02
C ARG A 390 0.89 22.18 8.65
N GLY A 391 -0.30 22.24 9.27
CA GLY A 391 -0.88 23.52 9.72
C GLY A 391 -1.37 24.37 8.55
N ASP A 392 -1.32 25.69 8.64
CA ASP A 392 -1.86 26.62 7.63
C ASP A 392 -0.98 26.79 6.36
N GLN A 393 0.07 25.99 6.19
CA GLN A 393 0.98 26.10 5.04
C GLN A 393 0.79 24.93 4.07
N HIS A 394 0.33 25.28 2.85
CA HIS A 394 0.36 24.39 1.70
C HIS A 394 1.79 24.36 1.15
N ARG A 395 2.54 23.30 1.44
CA ARG A 395 3.89 23.11 0.88
C ARG A 395 3.88 21.95 -0.10
N LEU A 396 4.55 22.15 -1.24
CA LEU A 396 4.92 21.04 -2.11
C LEU A 396 5.70 20.01 -1.29
N SER A 397 5.43 18.74 -1.52
CA SER A 397 6.23 17.67 -0.92
C SER A 397 7.68 17.88 -1.37
N PRO A 398 8.66 17.99 -0.44
CA PRO A 398 10.08 18.01 -0.79
C PRO A 398 10.44 16.86 -1.76
N GLU A 399 9.75 15.73 -1.61
CA GLU A 399 9.91 14.53 -2.42
C GLU A 399 9.55 14.75 -3.91
N CYS A 400 8.49 15.50 -4.23
CA CYS A 400 8.16 15.78 -5.64
C CYS A 400 9.14 16.75 -6.28
N THR A 401 9.58 17.78 -5.54
CA THR A 401 10.61 18.71 -6.01
C THR A 401 11.91 17.97 -6.33
N GLU A 402 12.31 17.04 -5.47
CA GLU A 402 13.47 16.19 -5.69
C GLU A 402 13.28 15.24 -6.89
N ALA A 403 12.08 14.70 -7.13
CA ALA A 403 11.83 13.91 -8.33
C ALA A 403 11.93 14.76 -9.63
N LEU A 404 11.31 15.94 -9.65
CA LEU A 404 11.28 16.82 -10.82
C LEU A 404 12.67 17.30 -11.24
N ARG A 405 13.52 17.73 -10.29
CA ARG A 405 14.87 18.22 -10.62
C ARG A 405 15.76 17.14 -11.23
N ASN A 406 15.48 15.87 -10.91
CA ASN A 406 16.17 14.71 -11.49
C ASN A 406 15.52 14.23 -12.81
N PHE A 407 14.44 14.87 -13.28
CA PHE A 407 13.72 14.47 -14.48
C PHE A 407 13.96 15.44 -15.64
N GLU A 408 14.76 15.03 -16.62
CA GLU A 408 15.15 15.85 -17.77
C GLU A 408 13.97 16.44 -18.57
N PRO A 409 12.87 15.69 -18.85
CA PRO A 409 11.73 16.27 -19.56
C PRO A 409 11.07 17.44 -18.82
N PHE A 410 11.09 17.44 -17.48
CA PHE A 410 10.60 18.57 -16.70
C PHE A 410 11.44 19.83 -16.95
N ALA A 411 12.77 19.70 -16.87
CA ALA A 411 13.67 20.82 -17.13
C ALA A 411 13.49 21.40 -18.54
N LYS A 412 13.22 20.56 -19.53
CA LYS A 412 12.91 20.99 -20.90
C LYS A 412 11.56 21.71 -20.99
N ALA A 413 10.51 21.14 -20.40
CA ALA A 413 9.16 21.72 -20.42
C ALA A 413 9.10 23.11 -19.75
N PHE A 414 9.91 23.35 -18.73
CA PHE A 414 10.01 24.65 -18.03
C PHE A 414 11.22 25.49 -18.44
N SER A 415 11.99 25.05 -19.45
CA SER A 415 13.20 25.76 -19.92
C SER A 415 14.19 26.11 -18.79
N CYS A 416 14.38 25.19 -17.83
CA CYS A 416 15.29 25.38 -16.70
C CYS A 416 16.76 25.39 -17.17
N PRO A 417 17.54 26.46 -16.90
CA PRO A 417 18.96 26.52 -17.27
C PRO A 417 19.77 25.39 -16.64
N ALA A 418 20.77 24.87 -17.35
CA ALA A 418 21.70 23.89 -16.80
C ALA A 418 22.39 24.44 -15.54
N GLY A 419 22.49 23.62 -14.49
CA GLY A 419 23.05 24.00 -13.19
C GLY A 419 22.09 24.77 -12.28
N SER A 420 20.88 25.11 -12.75
CA SER A 420 19.85 25.73 -11.89
C SER A 420 19.36 24.73 -10.82
N PRO A 421 18.75 25.19 -9.70
CA PRO A 421 18.27 24.30 -8.65
C PRO A 421 17.34 23.17 -9.15
N MET A 422 16.53 23.47 -10.16
CA MET A 422 15.57 22.54 -10.78
C MET A 422 16.12 21.81 -12.02
N ASN A 423 17.36 22.09 -12.44
CA ASN A 423 18.08 21.36 -13.47
C ASN A 423 19.57 21.21 -13.12
N PRO A 424 19.90 20.47 -12.05
CA PRO A 424 21.28 20.21 -11.67
C PRO A 424 21.99 19.40 -12.75
N GLU A 425 23.31 19.61 -12.88
CA GLU A 425 24.16 18.87 -13.83
C GLU A 425 24.21 17.38 -13.49
N GLN A 426 24.22 17.05 -12.20
CA GLN A 426 24.21 15.68 -11.70
C GLN A 426 22.78 15.29 -11.31
N LYS A 427 22.27 14.21 -11.92
CA LYS A 427 20.92 13.69 -11.68
C LYS A 427 20.97 12.23 -11.25
N CYS A 428 20.03 11.83 -10.42
CA CYS A 428 19.67 10.44 -10.19
C CYS A 428 18.90 9.89 -11.39
N ALA A 429 19.18 8.64 -11.75
CA ALA A 429 18.38 7.88 -12.71
C ALA A 429 18.02 6.52 -12.12
N PHE A 430 16.73 6.19 -12.16
CA PHE A 430 16.18 4.85 -11.89
C PHE A 430 15.42 4.43 -13.14
N LEU A 431 15.50 3.15 -13.52
CA LEU A 431 14.91 2.60 -14.76
C LEU A 431 15.46 3.27 -16.03
#